data_AF-A0A7W0XHF7-F1
#
_entry.id   AF-A0A7W0XHF7-F1
#
_cell.length_a   1.000
_cell.length_b   1.000
_cell.length_c   1.000
_cell.angle_alpha   90.00
_cell.angle_beta   90.00
_cell.angle_gamma   90.00
#
_symmetry.space_group_name_H-M   'P 1'
#
loop_
_entity.id
_entity.type
_entity.pdbx_description
1 polymer ?
#
loop_
_entity_poly.entity_id
_entity_poly.type
_entity_poly.pdbx_seq_one_letter_code
_entity_poly.pdbx_strand_id
1 'polypeptide(L)'
;MDNREDPRAITHETSGLRRLGIVVGGLGLGAILTYLLSKALGGRMQKSLPRSLPDQPVDDRGTGQDKAGQILRNLRDRAFQASDERLALALGRPTEEVEAWNAGEEVIDDDVVMKARGIAMNRGVRIE
;
A
#
# COMPACT_ATOMS: atom_id res chain seq x y z
N MET A 1 17.23 16.24 79.03
CA MET A 1 18.12 16.19 77.86
C MET A 1 17.21 16.19 76.66
N ASP A 2 17.08 17.36 76.08
CA ASP A 2 15.94 17.82 75.31
C ASP A 2 16.31 17.80 73.82
N ASN A 3 15.46 17.17 73.02
CA ASN A 3 15.53 17.09 71.56
C ASN A 3 15.47 18.51 70.98
N ARG A 4 16.54 19.01 70.35
CA ARG A 4 16.49 20.14 69.41
C ARG A 4 17.52 19.94 68.31
N GLU A 5 17.06 19.50 67.14
CA GLU A 5 16.80 20.33 65.94
C GLU A 5 18.06 20.55 65.11
N ASP A 6 18.15 19.77 64.03
CA ASP A 6 19.10 19.90 62.94
C ASP A 6 18.53 20.94 61.92
N PRO A 7 19.15 22.11 61.70
CA PRO A 7 18.61 23.13 60.82
C PRO A 7 19.27 23.13 59.43
N ARG A 8 18.48 22.59 58.48
CA ARG A 8 18.08 23.18 57.19
C ARG A 8 19.13 23.75 56.21
N ALA A 9 18.95 23.23 54.99
CA ALA A 9 18.92 23.92 53.68
C ALA A 9 20.31 24.21 53.06
N ILE A 10 20.50 24.02 51.75
CA ILE A 10 19.86 24.80 50.67
C ILE A 10 20.02 24.05 49.32
N THR A 11 18.87 23.74 48.68
CA THR A 11 18.51 23.79 47.23
C THR A 11 19.33 22.97 46.21
N HIS A 12 18.85 22.53 45.04
CA HIS A 12 17.58 22.52 44.28
C HIS A 12 17.84 21.49 43.16
N GLU A 13 16.87 20.69 42.75
CA GLU A 13 16.51 20.43 41.34
C GLU A 13 15.58 19.22 41.21
N THR A 14 14.30 19.55 41.09
CA THR A 14 13.38 19.06 40.05
C THR A 14 13.50 17.61 39.59
N SER A 15 12.53 16.80 39.99
CA SER A 15 11.49 16.36 39.05
C SER A 15 10.41 15.56 39.79
N GLY A 16 9.19 16.08 39.78
CA GLY A 16 8.04 15.41 40.35
C GLY A 16 7.63 14.23 39.48
N LEU A 17 7.90 13.01 39.95
CA LEU A 17 7.23 11.81 39.46
C LEU A 17 5.76 11.85 39.91
N ARG A 18 4.93 12.48 39.07
CA ARG A 18 3.48 12.26 39.11
C ARG A 18 3.22 10.84 38.62
N ARG A 19 2.66 10.04 39.52
CA ARG A 19 1.92 8.82 39.21
C ARG A 19 0.90 9.12 38.10
N LEU A 20 0.92 8.37 37.01
CA LEU A 20 -0.29 8.10 36.24
C LEU A 20 -0.21 6.66 35.75
N GLY A 21 -1.09 5.83 36.30
CA GLY A 21 -1.21 4.42 35.94
C GLY A 21 -1.58 4.27 34.47
N ILE A 22 -0.88 3.36 33.79
CA ILE A 22 -1.29 2.89 32.47
C ILE A 22 -2.42 1.89 32.73
N VAL A 23 -3.65 2.36 32.59
CA VAL A 23 -4.81 1.49 32.38
C VAL A 23 -4.63 0.87 31.00
N VAL A 24 -4.21 -0.40 30.95
CA VAL A 24 -4.22 -1.21 29.73
C VAL A 24 -5.68 -1.55 29.44
N GLY A 25 -6.37 -0.60 28.82
CA GLY A 25 -7.72 -0.73 28.31
C GLY A 25 -7.69 -0.69 26.79
N GLY A 26 -7.76 -1.85 26.16
CA GLY A 26 -8.25 -2.02 24.78
C GLY A 26 -7.34 -1.52 23.66
N LEU A 27 -6.64 -2.43 22.99
CA LEU A 27 -6.08 -2.18 21.66
C LEU A 27 -6.41 -3.34 20.71
N GLY A 28 -7.70 -3.47 20.38
CA GLY A 28 -8.18 -4.18 19.19
C GLY A 28 -8.12 -3.33 17.91
N LEU A 29 -7.56 -2.12 17.97
CA LEU A 29 -7.58 -1.13 16.87
C LEU A 29 -6.18 -0.58 16.51
N GLY A 30 -5.11 -1.14 17.08
CA GLY A 30 -3.75 -0.65 16.85
C GLY A 30 -3.20 -0.97 15.45
N ALA A 31 -3.55 -2.13 14.88
CA ALA A 31 -2.92 -2.62 13.64
C ALA A 31 -3.21 -1.75 12.41
N ILE A 32 -4.36 -1.09 12.35
CA ILE A 32 -4.75 -0.25 11.21
C ILE A 32 -3.94 1.05 11.21
N LEU A 33 -3.71 1.66 12.38
CA LEU A 33 -2.97 2.91 12.47
C LEU A 33 -1.47 2.71 12.18
N THR A 34 -0.90 1.58 12.59
CA THR A 34 0.50 1.24 12.25
C THR A 34 0.71 0.99 10.75
N TYR A 35 -0.29 0.39 10.07
CA TYR A 35 -0.25 0.19 8.62
C TYR A 35 -0.32 1.52 7.86
N LEU A 36 -1.19 2.45 8.30
CA LEU A 36 -1.29 3.77 7.68
C LEU A 36 -0.04 4.63 7.93
N LEU A 37 0.59 4.53 9.11
CA LEU A 37 1.82 5.25 9.41
C LEU A 37 3.04 4.68 8.65
N SER A 38 3.05 3.37 8.36
CA SER A 38 4.09 2.76 7.50
C SER A 38 4.01 3.22 6.04
N LYS A 39 2.81 3.48 5.50
CA LYS A 39 2.65 3.99 4.12
C LYS A 39 3.12 5.44 3.96
N ALA A 40 3.02 6.26 5.01
CA ALA A 40 3.43 7.67 4.96
C ALA A 40 4.95 7.90 5.01
N LEU A 41 5.71 6.96 5.59
CA LEU A 41 7.17 7.09 5.77
C LEU A 41 8.00 6.19 4.84
N GLY A 42 7.40 5.18 4.19
CA GLY A 42 8.10 4.24 3.30
C GLY A 42 8.22 4.67 1.83
N GLY A 43 7.59 5.77 1.42
CA GLY A 43 7.45 6.18 0.01
C GLY A 43 8.67 6.81 -0.67
N ARG A 44 9.90 6.58 -0.21
CA ARG A 44 11.13 7.06 -0.90
C ARG A 44 12.24 6.02 -0.91
N MET A 45 11.97 4.84 -1.47
CA MET A 45 13.04 4.03 -2.07
C MET A 45 12.57 3.02 -3.11
N GLN A 46 11.53 3.31 -3.91
CA GLN A 46 11.41 2.62 -5.20
C GLN A 46 12.31 3.39 -6.17
N LYS A 47 13.52 2.85 -6.37
CA LYS A 47 14.45 3.26 -7.42
C LYS A 47 13.65 3.56 -8.69
N SER A 48 13.71 4.80 -9.17
CA SER A 48 13.33 5.17 -10.52
C SER A 48 14.13 4.29 -11.49
N LEU A 49 13.53 3.17 -11.88
CA LEU A 49 14.05 2.32 -12.94
C LEU A 49 13.99 3.13 -14.24
N PRO A 50 15.06 3.13 -15.04
CA PRO A 50 15.09 3.88 -16.28
C PRO A 50 13.92 3.47 -17.18
N ARG A 51 13.38 4.45 -17.91
CA ARG A 51 12.24 4.40 -18.85
C ARG A 51 12.42 3.44 -20.05
N SER A 52 13.32 2.47 -19.94
CA SER A 52 13.60 1.45 -20.93
C SER A 52 13.92 0.16 -20.19
N LEU A 53 12.89 -0.48 -19.62
CA LEU A 53 12.98 -1.91 -19.41
C LEU A 53 13.04 -2.55 -20.81
N PRO A 54 13.91 -3.56 -21.04
CA PRO A 54 13.95 -4.27 -22.32
C PRO A 54 12.55 -4.79 -22.67
N ASP A 55 12.31 -5.11 -23.95
CA ASP A 55 11.15 -5.84 -24.50
C ASP A 55 11.03 -7.25 -23.89
N GLN A 56 11.07 -7.36 -22.58
CA GLN A 56 10.91 -8.58 -21.85
C GLN A 56 9.41 -8.90 -21.87
N PRO A 57 9.02 -10.07 -22.39
CA PRO A 57 7.66 -10.53 -22.29
C PRO A 57 7.17 -10.48 -20.86
N VAL A 58 5.96 -9.94 -20.69
CA VAL A 58 5.20 -9.97 -19.44
C VAL A 58 4.79 -11.40 -19.11
N ASP A 59 4.52 -12.22 -20.13
CA ASP A 59 4.04 -13.59 -19.96
C ASP A 59 4.72 -14.58 -20.93
N ASP A 60 4.43 -15.87 -20.73
CA ASP A 60 4.89 -16.98 -21.59
C ASP A 60 4.38 -16.89 -23.04
N ARG A 61 3.42 -16.01 -23.33
CA ARG A 61 2.86 -15.80 -24.67
C ARG A 61 3.59 -14.71 -25.45
N GLY A 62 4.63 -14.11 -24.90
CA GLY A 62 5.35 -13.02 -25.56
C GLY A 62 4.64 -11.67 -25.44
N THR A 63 3.71 -11.49 -24.50
CA THR A 63 2.94 -10.25 -24.35
C THR A 63 3.86 -9.14 -23.86
N GLY A 64 4.09 -8.10 -24.66
CA GLY A 64 4.81 -6.90 -24.22
C GLY A 64 3.97 -5.99 -23.31
N GLN A 65 4.60 -5.03 -22.65
CA GLN A 65 3.95 -4.08 -21.73
C GLN A 65 2.80 -3.30 -22.40
N ASP A 66 2.98 -2.86 -23.65
CA ASP A 66 1.92 -2.14 -24.39
C ASP A 66 0.68 -3.00 -24.61
N LYS A 67 0.87 -4.27 -24.97
CA LYS A 67 -0.24 -5.21 -25.18
C LYS A 67 -0.88 -5.58 -23.84
N ALA A 68 -0.10 -5.73 -22.77
CA ALA A 68 -0.63 -5.92 -21.42
C ALA A 68 -1.53 -4.76 -20.99
N GLY A 69 -1.10 -3.51 -21.21
CA GLY A 69 -1.93 -2.32 -20.95
C GLY A 69 -3.19 -2.28 -21.81
N GLN A 70 -3.11 -2.68 -23.08
CA GLN A 70 -4.31 -2.81 -23.93
C GLN A 70 -5.28 -3.88 -23.43
N ILE A 71 -4.78 -5.02 -22.96
CA ILE A 71 -5.58 -6.09 -22.36
C ILE A 71 -6.36 -5.56 -21.16
N LEU A 72 -5.70 -4.84 -20.26
CA LEU A 72 -6.35 -4.25 -19.07
C LEU A 72 -7.41 -3.22 -19.44
N ARG A 73 -7.11 -2.28 -20.33
CA ARG A 73 -8.09 -1.28 -20.80
C ARG A 73 -9.28 -1.92 -21.50
N ASN A 74 -9.05 -2.90 -22.38
CA ASN A 74 -10.13 -3.63 -23.04
C ASN A 74 -11.02 -4.38 -22.04
N LEU A 75 -10.41 -5.02 -21.04
CA LEU A 75 -11.15 -5.70 -19.98
C LEU A 75 -11.97 -4.70 -19.16
N ARG A 76 -11.37 -3.58 -18.74
CA ARG A 76 -12.05 -2.51 -18.01
C ARG A 76 -13.28 -2.00 -18.76
N ASP A 77 -13.08 -1.61 -20.00
CA ASP A 77 -14.13 -0.95 -20.79
C ASP A 77 -15.27 -1.91 -21.10
N ARG A 78 -14.95 -3.18 -21.43
CA ARG A 78 -15.94 -4.17 -21.88
C ARG A 78 -16.62 -4.91 -20.74
N ALA A 79 -15.93 -5.16 -19.64
CA ALA A 79 -16.42 -6.00 -18.55
C ALA A 79 -16.71 -5.26 -17.26
N PHE A 80 -16.28 -3.99 -17.14
CA PHE A 80 -16.37 -3.22 -15.90
C PHE A 80 -16.91 -1.79 -16.10
N GLN A 81 -17.51 -1.51 -17.26
CA GLN A 81 -18.13 -0.20 -17.56
C GLN A 81 -17.12 0.95 -17.45
N ALA A 82 -15.88 0.71 -17.90
CA ALA A 82 -14.79 1.69 -17.86
C ALA A 82 -14.42 2.21 -16.45
N SER A 83 -14.73 1.48 -15.38
CA SER A 83 -14.36 1.84 -14.00
C SER A 83 -13.10 1.12 -13.56
N ASP A 84 -12.08 1.88 -13.18
CA ASP A 84 -10.82 1.37 -12.63
C ASP A 84 -11.05 0.70 -11.27
N GLU A 85 -11.95 1.23 -10.43
CA GLU A 85 -12.28 0.64 -9.12
C GLU A 85 -12.88 -0.76 -9.26
N ARG A 86 -13.77 -0.97 -10.24
CA ARG A 86 -14.39 -2.26 -10.45
C ARG A 86 -13.42 -3.28 -11.03
N LEU A 87 -12.51 -2.84 -11.91
CA LEU A 87 -11.43 -3.68 -12.39
C LEU A 87 -10.48 -4.07 -11.24
N ALA A 88 -10.09 -3.10 -10.41
CA ALA A 88 -9.23 -3.29 -9.25
C ALA A 88 -9.81 -4.31 -8.26
N LEU A 89 -11.09 -4.18 -7.93
CA LEU A 89 -11.80 -5.13 -7.07
C LEU A 89 -11.75 -6.57 -7.61
N ALA A 90 -11.89 -6.75 -8.93
CA ALA A 90 -11.85 -8.08 -9.53
C ALA A 90 -10.45 -8.65 -9.69
N LEU A 91 -9.44 -7.80 -9.87
CA LEU A 91 -8.03 -8.21 -9.87
C LEU A 91 -7.52 -8.47 -8.45
N GLY A 92 -8.23 -8.01 -7.42
CA GLY A 92 -7.75 -8.04 -6.04
C GLY A 92 -6.54 -7.13 -5.85
N ARG A 93 -6.59 -5.94 -6.44
CA ARG A 93 -5.52 -4.93 -6.45
C ARG A 93 -6.05 -3.59 -5.95
N PRO A 94 -5.18 -2.71 -5.41
CA PRO A 94 -5.53 -1.31 -5.16
C PRO A 94 -5.94 -0.59 -6.45
N THR A 95 -6.85 0.38 -6.36
CA THR A 95 -7.27 1.17 -7.52
C THR A 95 -6.08 1.96 -8.09
N GLU A 96 -5.21 2.46 -7.23
CA GLU A 96 -4.07 3.29 -7.63
C GLU A 96 -3.06 2.52 -8.50
N GLU A 97 -2.87 1.23 -8.25
CA GLU A 97 -2.04 0.36 -9.11
C GLU A 97 -2.67 0.20 -10.50
N VAL A 98 -3.99 -0.01 -10.55
CA VAL A 98 -4.71 -0.14 -11.83
C VAL A 98 -4.67 1.15 -12.64
N GLU A 99 -4.83 2.30 -11.98
CA GLU A 99 -4.68 3.62 -12.60
C GLU A 99 -3.26 3.81 -13.17
N ALA A 100 -2.23 3.49 -12.39
CA ALA A 100 -0.84 3.59 -12.82
C ALA A 100 -0.51 2.67 -14.01
N TRP A 101 -1.02 1.44 -14.03
CA TRP A 101 -0.89 0.53 -15.18
C TRP A 101 -1.62 1.06 -16.42
N ASN A 102 -2.84 1.58 -16.25
CA ASN A 102 -3.62 2.12 -17.35
C ASN A 102 -2.99 3.38 -17.95
N ALA A 103 -2.32 4.18 -17.12
CA ALA A 103 -1.52 5.35 -17.51
C ALA A 103 -0.14 4.99 -18.09
N GLY A 104 0.33 3.74 -17.91
CA GLY A 104 1.66 3.30 -18.31
C GLY A 104 2.77 3.87 -17.43
N GLU A 105 2.45 4.24 -16.19
CA GLU A 105 3.38 4.76 -15.19
C GLU A 105 4.06 3.64 -14.39
N GLU A 106 3.41 2.48 -14.31
CA GLU A 106 3.92 1.28 -13.67
C GLU A 106 3.98 0.09 -14.63
N VAL A 107 4.88 -0.85 -14.31
CA VAL A 107 5.09 -2.09 -15.04
C VAL A 107 3.99 -3.07 -14.66
N ILE A 108 3.42 -3.74 -15.66
CA ILE A 108 2.41 -4.77 -15.46
C ILE A 108 3.11 -6.11 -15.27
N ASP A 109 2.77 -6.80 -14.20
CA ASP A 109 3.24 -8.14 -13.88
C ASP A 109 2.49 -9.24 -14.66
N ASP A 110 3.15 -10.39 -14.86
CA ASP A 110 2.57 -11.58 -15.51
C ASP A 110 1.23 -12.00 -14.89
N ASP A 111 1.19 -12.04 -13.56
CA ASP A 111 0.03 -12.53 -12.82
C ASP A 111 -1.23 -11.67 -13.07
N VAL A 112 -1.04 -10.39 -13.33
CA VAL A 112 -2.10 -9.45 -13.71
C VAL A 112 -2.65 -9.81 -15.08
N VAL A 113 -1.79 -10.06 -16.07
CA VAL A 113 -2.21 -10.46 -17.43
C VAL A 113 -2.90 -11.82 -17.41
N MET A 114 -2.36 -12.79 -16.67
CA MET A 114 -2.98 -14.10 -16.49
C MET A 114 -4.38 -14.00 -15.87
N LYS A 115 -4.53 -13.22 -14.80
CA LYS A 115 -5.84 -13.00 -14.15
C LYS A 115 -6.81 -12.28 -15.06
N ALA A 116 -6.37 -11.25 -15.78
CA ALA A 116 -7.21 -10.49 -16.71
C ALA A 116 -7.83 -11.42 -17.77
N ARG A 117 -7.05 -12.34 -18.34
CA ARG A 117 -7.56 -13.35 -19.27
C ARG A 117 -8.53 -14.32 -18.63
N GLY A 118 -8.23 -14.80 -17.42
CA GLY A 118 -9.14 -15.67 -16.67
C GLY A 118 -10.50 -15.01 -16.41
N ILE A 119 -10.50 -13.74 -15.99
CA ILE A 119 -11.72 -12.95 -15.79
C ILE A 119 -12.47 -12.76 -17.11
N ALA A 120 -11.76 -12.42 -18.19
CA ALA A 120 -12.36 -12.22 -19.49
C ALA A 120 -13.06 -13.48 -20.01
N MET A 121 -12.40 -14.64 -19.88
CA MET A 121 -12.96 -15.94 -20.23
C MET A 121 -14.21 -16.25 -19.41
N ASN A 122 -14.16 -16.06 -18.08
CA ASN A 122 -15.30 -16.31 -17.20
C ASN A 122 -16.51 -15.41 -17.52
N ARG A 123 -16.27 -14.20 -18.04
CA ARG A 123 -17.33 -13.26 -18.41
C ARG A 123 -17.74 -13.30 -19.89
N GLY A 124 -17.11 -14.15 -20.69
CA GLY A 124 -17.40 -14.25 -22.13
C GLY A 124 -17.05 -12.98 -22.91
N VAL A 125 -16.04 -12.21 -22.49
CA VAL A 125 -15.60 -11.00 -23.18
C VAL A 125 -14.28 -11.23 -23.92
N ARG A 126 -14.15 -10.69 -25.14
CA ARG A 126 -12.87 -10.67 -25.89
C ARG A 126 -12.07 -9.43 -25.50
N ILE A 127 -10.81 -9.62 -25.12
CA ILE A 127 -9.90 -8.55 -24.66
C ILE A 127 -8.61 -8.41 -25.50
N GLU A 128 -8.38 -9.33 -26.44
CA GLU A 128 -7.20 -9.34 -27.33
C GLU A 128 -7.54 -9.03 -28.78
#